data_AF-A0A8X6V2I6-F1
#
_entry.id   AF-A0A8X6V2I6-F1
#
_cell.length_a   1.000
_cell.length_b   1.000
_cell.length_c   1.000
_cell.angle_alpha   90.00
_cell.angle_beta   90.00
_cell.angle_gamma   90.00
#
_symmetry.space_group_name_H-M   'P 1'
#
loop_
_entity.id
_entity.type
_entity.pdbx_description
1 polymer ?
#
loop_
_entity_poly.entity_id
_entity_poly.type
_entity_poly.pdbx_seq_one_letter_code
_entity_poly.pdbx_strand_id
1 'polypeptide(L)'
;MGHGSREIFYFGGGIPQLFSYRPRQKTKDRVVTAQGAPCSHLGRVELQIRIREFQKPWEFHILDNMQYQCILGIDFMKASRLTLDFDQKSLIIPDHLIKQTPKEEKLR
;
A
#
# COMPACT_ATOMS: atom_id res chain seq x y z
N MET A 1 -8.95 11.34 29.82
CA MET A 1 -8.58 9.95 30.15
C MET A 1 -8.04 9.30 28.88
N GLY A 2 -6.95 8.53 28.99
CA GLY A 2 -5.89 8.44 27.98
C GLY A 2 -6.27 7.87 26.61
N HIS A 3 -5.81 8.54 25.54
CA HIS A 3 -5.77 7.99 24.20
C HIS A 3 -4.63 6.97 24.12
N GLY A 4 -4.98 5.69 24.26
CA GLY A 4 -4.04 4.59 24.05
C GLY A 4 -3.71 4.45 22.56
N SER A 5 -2.51 4.88 22.18
CA SER A 5 -1.86 4.43 20.95
C SER A 5 -1.74 2.92 21.02
N ARG A 6 -2.48 2.19 20.17
CA ARG A 6 -2.30 0.74 20.04
C ARG A 6 -1.21 0.48 19.01
N GLU A 7 -0.11 -0.09 19.47
CA GLU A 7 0.97 -0.60 18.64
C GLU A 7 0.50 -1.93 18.01
N ILE A 8 0.48 -2.01 16.68
CA ILE A 8 0.16 -3.25 15.97
C ILE A 8 1.46 -3.79 15.36
N PHE A 9 1.94 -4.92 15.87
CA PHE A 9 3.12 -5.61 15.38
C PHE A 9 2.71 -6.65 14.34
N TYR A 10 3.12 -6.49 13.08
CA TYR A 10 3.03 -7.56 12.09
C TYR A 10 4.37 -8.29 12.01
N PHE A 11 4.37 -9.58 12.38
CA PHE A 11 5.51 -10.47 12.21
C PHE A 11 5.38 -11.20 10.87
N GLY A 12 5.93 -10.59 9.82
CA GLY A 12 6.14 -11.21 8.52
C GLY A 12 7.58 -10.97 8.07
N GLY A 13 8.50 -11.81 8.54
CA GLY A 13 9.86 -11.97 8.00
C GLY A 13 10.72 -10.71 7.82
N GLY A 14 11.34 -10.22 8.92
CA GLY A 14 12.50 -9.32 8.86
C GLY A 14 12.23 -7.88 9.31
N ILE A 15 12.72 -7.57 10.52
CA ILE A 15 12.78 -6.26 11.20
C ILE A 15 11.41 -5.71 11.67
N PRO A 16 11.17 -5.58 13.00
CA PRO A 16 9.99 -4.88 13.50
C PRO A 16 10.09 -3.39 13.16
N GLN A 17 9.28 -2.94 12.20
CA GLN A 17 9.09 -1.50 11.96
C GLN A 17 7.98 -1.00 12.87
N LEU A 18 8.29 0.03 13.66
CA LEU A 18 7.35 0.70 14.53
C LEU A 18 6.37 1.51 13.67
N PHE A 19 5.14 1.02 13.48
CA PHE A 19 4.10 1.73 12.75
C PHE A 19 3.35 2.66 13.71
N SER A 20 3.41 3.98 13.50
CA SER A 20 2.57 4.91 14.25
C SER A 20 1.16 4.91 13.65
N TYR A 21 0.25 4.14 14.25
CA TYR A 21 -1.17 4.19 13.89
C TYR A 21 -1.82 5.46 14.49
N ARG A 22 -2.25 6.38 13.63
CA ARG A 22 -3.16 7.47 14.03
C ARG A 22 -4.55 7.15 13.49
N PRO A 23 -5.47 6.61 14.31
CA PRO A 23 -6.85 6.42 13.87
C PRO A 23 -7.47 7.77 13.55
N ARG A 24 -7.62 8.08 12.26
CA ARG A 24 -8.51 9.16 11.81
C ARG A 24 -9.94 8.60 11.79
N GLN A 25 -10.91 9.47 12.13
CA GLN A 25 -12.35 9.18 12.25
C GLN A 25 -12.85 8.21 11.17
N LYS A 26 -13.82 7.35 11.52
CA LYS A 26 -14.59 6.53 10.57
C LYS A 26 -15.16 7.44 9.47
N THR A 27 -14.53 7.47 8.31
CA THR A 27 -15.10 8.13 7.13
C THR A 27 -16.16 7.20 6.54
N LYS A 28 -17.31 7.77 6.15
CA LYS A 28 -18.37 7.06 5.40
C LYS A 28 -17.98 6.87 3.93
N ASP A 29 -16.73 6.50 3.68
CA ASP A 29 -16.26 6.27 2.31
C ASP A 29 -16.89 4.98 1.80
N ARG A 30 -17.68 5.10 0.74
CA ARG A 30 -18.27 3.94 0.07
C ARG A 30 -17.21 3.32 -0.84
N VAL A 31 -16.73 2.15 -0.45
CA VAL A 31 -15.79 1.35 -1.26
C VAL A 31 -16.54 0.17 -1.86
N VAL A 32 -16.37 -0.03 -3.17
CA VAL A 32 -16.99 -1.13 -3.92
C VAL A 32 -15.93 -1.83 -4.76
N THR A 33 -16.07 -3.14 -4.92
CA THR A 33 -15.25 -3.91 -5.85
C THR A 33 -15.62 -3.59 -7.30
N ALA A 34 -14.80 -4.05 -8.25
CA ALA A 34 -15.11 -3.95 -9.68
C ALA A 34 -16.43 -4.67 -10.05
N GLN A 35 -16.83 -5.69 -9.29
CA GLN A 35 -18.09 -6.41 -9.45
C GLN A 35 -19.28 -5.70 -8.76
N GLY A 36 -19.05 -4.54 -8.15
CA GLY A 36 -20.06 -3.76 -7.44
C GLY A 36 -20.37 -4.25 -6.03
N ALA A 37 -19.65 -5.26 -5.52
CA ALA A 37 -19.82 -5.75 -4.16
C ALA A 37 -19.29 -4.71 -3.15
N PRO A 38 -20.01 -4.44 -2.05
CA PRO A 38 -19.53 -3.50 -1.03
C PRO A 38 -18.32 -4.07 -0.29
N CYS A 39 -17.31 -3.23 -0.04
CA CYS A 39 -16.18 -3.55 0.83
C CYS A 39 -16.33 -2.82 2.16
N SER A 40 -16.06 -3.54 3.26
CA SER A 40 -16.05 -2.93 4.60
C SER A 40 -14.81 -2.06 4.75
N HIS A 41 -15.01 -0.74 4.81
CA HIS A 41 -13.96 0.23 5.10
C HIS A 41 -13.74 0.34 6.62
N LEU A 42 -12.59 -0.13 7.09
CA LEU A 42 -12.24 -0.18 8.52
C LEU A 42 -11.62 1.13 9.01
N GLY A 43 -11.08 1.95 8.10
CA GLY A 43 -10.46 3.24 8.40
C GLY A 43 -9.32 3.56 7.45
N ARG A 44 -8.49 4.53 7.83
CA ARG A 44 -7.29 4.93 7.07
C ARG A 44 -6.03 4.84 7.93
N VAL A 45 -4.89 4.62 7.29
CA VAL A 45 -3.56 4.58 7.94
C VAL A 45 -2.52 5.26 7.05
N GLU A 46 -1.64 6.05 7.65
CA GLU A 46 -0.46 6.59 6.97
C GLU A 46 0.71 5.62 7.12
N LEU A 47 1.29 5.18 6.00
CA LEU A 47 2.43 4.27 5.96
C LEU A 47 3.56 4.86 5.12
N GLN A 48 4.80 4.53 5.46
CA GLN A 48 5.95 4.82 4.61
C GLN A 48 6.04 3.75 3.51
N ILE A 49 5.78 4.15 2.27
CA ILE A 49 6.00 3.28 1.10
C ILE A 49 7.48 3.33 0.77
N ARG A 50 8.11 2.16 0.61
CA ARG A 50 9.46 2.02 0.06
C ARG A 50 9.42 1.14 -1.18
N ILE A 51 9.73 1.71 -2.34
CA ILE A 51 9.92 0.97 -3.60
C ILE A 51 11.34 1.26 -4.08
N ARG A 52 12.26 0.36 -3.75
CA ARG A 52 13.71 0.55 -3.93
C ARG A 52 14.23 1.81 -3.24
N GLU A 53 14.72 2.79 -4.01
CA GLU A 53 15.24 4.08 -3.56
C GLU A 53 14.12 5.11 -3.35
N PHE A 54 12.93 4.90 -3.93
CA PHE A 54 11.78 5.77 -3.72
C PHE A 54 11.17 5.51 -2.33
N GLN A 55 11.03 6.59 -1.55
CA GLN A 55 10.37 6.56 -0.25
C GLN A 55 9.43 7.75 -0.07
N LYS A 56 8.17 7.47 0.32
CA LYS A 56 7.17 8.53 0.57
C LYS A 56 6.11 8.08 1.57
N PRO A 57 5.67 8.94 2.52
CA PRO A 57 4.46 8.68 3.28
C PRO A 57 3.24 8.65 2.35
N TRP A 58 2.31 7.74 2.62
CA TRP A 58 1.07 7.62 1.87
C TRP A 58 -0.09 7.17 2.77
N GLU A 59 -1.28 7.72 2.55
CA GLU A 59 -2.50 7.34 3.26
C GLU A 59 -3.19 6.19 2.51
N PHE A 60 -3.46 5.10 3.22
CA PHE A 60 -4.14 3.92 2.70
C PHE A 60 -5.51 3.74 3.35
N HIS A 61 -6.46 3.23 2.57
CA HIS A 61 -7.70 2.68 3.08
C HIS A 61 -7.46 1.26 3.62
N ILE A 62 -7.91 0.98 4.83
CA ILE A 62 -7.93 -0.37 5.40
C ILE A 62 -9.28 -1.00 5.04
N LEU A 63 -9.23 -2.05 4.22
CA LEU A 63 -10.42 -2.75 3.73
C LEU A 63 -10.41 -4.18 4.26
N ASP A 64 -11.58 -4.65 4.70
CA ASP A 64 -11.77 -6.05 5.06
C ASP A 64 -12.05 -6.94 3.83
N ASN A 65 -11.76 -8.23 3.93
CA ASN A 65 -12.06 -9.26 2.92
C ASN A 65 -11.44 -9.01 1.53
N MET A 66 -10.28 -8.35 1.47
CA MET A 66 -9.53 -8.18 0.22
C MET A 66 -8.53 -9.32 0.01
N GLN A 67 -8.51 -9.89 -1.21
CA GLN A 67 -7.51 -10.90 -1.59
C GLN A 67 -6.11 -10.30 -1.75
N TYR A 68 -6.03 -9.00 -2.08
CA TYR A 68 -4.77 -8.29 -2.26
C TYR A 68 -4.30 -7.68 -0.95
N GLN A 69 -3.02 -7.86 -0.62
CA GLN A 69 -2.40 -7.30 0.59
C GLN A 69 -2.25 -5.77 0.53
N CYS A 70 -2.02 -5.22 -0.66
CA CYS A 70 -1.84 -3.80 -0.90
C CYS A 70 -2.22 -3.47 -2.33
N ILE A 71 -2.92 -2.35 -2.51
CA ILE A 71 -3.29 -1.82 -3.83
C ILE A 71 -2.76 -0.39 -3.90
N LEU A 72 -1.91 -0.12 -4.90
CA LEU A 72 -1.50 1.23 -5.25
C LEU A 72 -2.49 1.77 -6.28
N GLY A 73 -3.34 2.69 -5.84
CA GLY A 73 -4.38 3.26 -6.66
C GLY A 73 -3.87 4.29 -7.68
N ILE A 74 -4.79 4.77 -8.53
CA ILE A 74 -4.52 5.81 -9.52
C ILE A 74 -4.11 7.13 -8.85
N ASP A 75 -4.62 7.40 -7.66
CA ASP A 75 -4.22 8.52 -6.81
C ASP A 75 -2.72 8.49 -6.48
N PHE A 76 -2.20 7.34 -6.05
CA PHE A 76 -0.77 7.15 -5.84
C PHE A 76 0.01 7.30 -7.14
N MET A 77 -0.44 6.66 -8.22
CA MET A 77 0.24 6.73 -9.52
C MET A 77 0.36 8.16 -10.03
N LYS A 78 -0.71 8.96 -9.94
CA LYS A 78 -0.69 10.39 -10.30
C LYS A 78 0.24 11.19 -9.41
N ALA A 79 0.18 11.00 -8.08
CA ALA A 79 0.98 11.78 -7.13
C ALA A 79 2.48 11.42 -7.15
N SER A 80 2.84 10.23 -7.64
CA SER A 80 4.21 9.78 -7.83
C SER A 80 4.71 9.92 -9.27
N ARG A 81 3.86 10.43 -10.19
CA ARG A 81 4.13 10.54 -11.64
C ARG A 81 4.58 9.19 -12.26
N LEU A 82 4.02 8.11 -11.74
CA LEU A 82 4.40 6.74 -12.09
C LEU A 82 3.90 6.37 -13.48
N THR A 83 4.78 5.72 -14.25
CA THR A 83 4.50 5.19 -15.59
C THR A 83 4.57 3.67 -15.57
N LEU A 84 3.61 3.04 -16.26
CA LEU A 84 3.61 1.60 -16.50
C LEU A 84 4.21 1.33 -17.88
N ASP A 85 5.31 0.57 -17.93
CA ASP A 85 5.91 0.09 -19.17
C ASP A 85 5.51 -1.37 -19.37
N PHE A 86 4.56 -1.62 -20.26
CA PHE A 86 4.05 -2.97 -20.50
C PHE A 86 5.01 -3.83 -21.31
N ASP A 87 5.86 -3.24 -22.15
CA ASP A 87 6.82 -3.95 -23.00
C ASP A 87 7.95 -4.52 -22.13
N GLN A 88 8.49 -3.69 -21.23
CA GLN A 88 9.50 -4.09 -20.25
C GLN A 88 8.89 -4.72 -18.99
N LYS A 89 7.55 -4.81 -18.96
CA LYS A 89 6.73 -5.22 -17.81
C LYS A 89 6.99 -4.41 -16.54
N SER A 90 7.62 -3.24 -16.62
CA SER A 90 8.17 -2.49 -15.50
C SER A 90 7.31 -1.32 -15.02
N LEU A 91 7.68 -0.77 -13.86
CA LEU A 91 7.05 0.39 -13.25
C LEU A 91 8.11 1.45 -13.03
N ILE A 92 7.89 2.64 -13.58
CA ILE A 92 8.88 3.73 -13.59
C ILE A 92 8.34 4.85 -12.71
N ILE A 93 9.10 5.23 -11.68
CA ILE A 93 8.81 6.42 -10.88
C ILE A 93 9.86 7.46 -11.26
N PRO A 94 9.47 8.66 -11.76
CA PRO A 94 10.42 9.71 -12.11
C PRO A 94 11.38 9.99 -10.95
N ASP A 95 12.63 10.26 -11.28
CA ASP A 95 13.77 10.44 -10.35
C ASP A 95 14.31 9.17 -9.67
N HIS A 96 13.70 7.99 -9.89
CA HIS A 96 14.21 6.69 -9.41
C HIS A 96 14.01 5.57 -10.46
N LEU A 97 15.08 5.08 -11.09
CA LEU A 97 15.00 4.05 -12.13
C LEU A 97 14.74 2.64 -11.53
N ILE A 98 13.47 2.23 -11.44
CA ILE A 98 13.07 0.93 -10.87
C ILE A 98 13.03 -0.15 -11.98
N LYS A 99 14.18 -0.74 -12.33
CA LYS A 99 14.25 -1.89 -13.25
C LYS A 99 13.67 -3.16 -12.61
N GLN A 100 12.53 -3.69 -13.02
CA GLN A 100 12.05 -4.96 -12.46
C GLN A 100 13.12 -6.07 -12.49
N THR A 101 13.34 -6.70 -11.34
CA THR A 101 14.14 -7.92 -11.27
C THR A 101 13.22 -9.09 -11.64
N PRO A 102 13.62 -9.96 -12.58
CA PRO A 102 12.90 -11.20 -12.83
C PRO A 102 12.76 -11.97 -11.51
N LYS A 103 11.59 -12.54 -11.23
CA LYS A 103 11.50 -13.61 -10.24
C LYS A 103 12.37 -14.75 -10.76
N GLU A 104 13.38 -15.16 -9.98
CA GLU A 104 13.98 -16.47 -10.16
C GLU A 104 12.87 -17.50 -10.02
N GLU A 105 12.47 -18.06 -11.16
CA GLU A 105 11.63 -19.23 -11.24
C GLU A 105 12.50 -20.38 -10.71
N LYS A 106 12.37 -20.70 -9.42
CA LYS A 106 12.93 -21.93 -8.88
C LYS A 106 12.19 -23.08 -9.56
N LEU A 107 12.78 -23.62 -10.62
CA LEU A 107 12.44 -24.94 -11.16
C LEU A 107 12.36 -25.91 -9.97
N ARG A 108 11.17 -26.45 -9.73
CA ARG A 108 10.93 -27.67 -8.97
C ARG A 108 10.22 -28.64 -9.89
#